data_AF-A0A1H9VK00-F1
#
_entry.id   AF-A0A1H9VK00-F1
#
_cell.length_a   1.000
_cell.length_b   1.000
_cell.length_c   1.000
_cell.angle_alpha   90.00
_cell.angle_beta   90.00
_cell.angle_gamma   90.00
#
_symmetry.space_group_name_H-M   'P 1'
#
loop_
_entity.id
_entity.type
_entity.pdbx_description
1 polymer ?
#
loop_
_entity_poly.entity_id
_entity_poly.type
_entity_poly.pdbx_seq_one_letter_code
_entity_poly.pdbx_strand_id
1 'polypeptide(L)' 'MWQTDFTYFKIIEWGWMYLSTVLNDFSRYIIGWKLGTNVRAEDVTDTLDAAMGRRLKL' A
#
# COMPACT_ATOMS: atom_id res chain seq x y z
N MET A 1 -9.68 9.10 -11.35
CA MET A 1 -10.06 8.66 -9.99
C MET A 1 -9.03 7.66 -9.50
N TRP A 2 -8.82 7.57 -8.19
CA TRP A 2 -7.93 6.58 -7.57
C TRP A 2 -8.74 5.78 -6.56
N GLN A 3 -8.39 4.50 -6.43
CA GLN A 3 -8.95 3.58 -5.46
C GLN A 3 -7.86 3.14 -4.49
N THR A 4 -8.24 2.95 -3.22
CA THR A 4 -7.36 2.38 -2.18
C THR A 4 -7.88 1.03 -1.74
N ASP A 5 -6.97 0.08 -1.50
CA ASP A 5 -7.33 -1.23 -0.96
C ASP A 5 -6.37 -1.66 0.17
N PHE A 6 -6.91 -2.40 1.12
CA PHE A 6 -6.18 -3.03 2.23
C PHE A 6 -6.48 -4.51 2.27
N THR A 7 -5.44 -5.30 1.99
CA THR A 7 -5.54 -6.75 1.98
C THR A 7 -4.50 -7.33 2.93
N TYR A 8 -4.87 -8.40 3.64
CA TYR A 8 -3.94 -9.18 4.46
C TYR A 8 -3.77 -10.57 3.85
N PHE A 9 -2.52 -11.03 3.80
CA PHE A 9 -2.21 -12.37 3.29
C PHE A 9 -1.03 -12.96 4.05
N LYS A 10 -0.98 -14.29 4.04
CA LYS A 10 0.09 -15.03 4.70
C LYS A 10 1.21 -15.28 3.71
N ILE A 11 2.41 -14.80 4.03
CA ILE A 11 3.64 -15.20 3.35
C ILE A 11 4.23 -16.36 4.15
N ILE A 12 4.55 -17.46 3.45
CA ILE A 12 5.19 -18.62 4.06
C ILE A 12 6.52 -18.14 4.69
N GLU A 13 6.82 -18.60 5.90
CA GLU A 13 7.97 -18.19 6.73
C GLU A 13 7.97 -16.77 7.32
N TRP A 14 7.23 -15.80 6.76
CA TRP A 14 7.22 -14.41 7.27
C TRP A 14 5.99 -14.09 8.13
N GLY A 15 4.94 -14.90 8.00
CA GLY A 15 3.69 -14.75 8.75
C GLY A 15 2.65 -13.91 8.03
N TRP A 16 1.76 -13.30 8.81
CA TRP A 16 0.70 -12.44 8.29
C TRP A 16 1.24 -11.06 7.95
N MET A 17 0.99 -10.63 6.73
CA MET A 17 1.39 -9.32 6.22
C MET A 17 0.16 -8.55 5.79
N TYR A 18 0.24 -7.23 5.94
CA TYR A 18 -0.79 -6.28 5.53
C TYR A 18 -0.24 -5.41 4.41
N LEU A 19 -0.99 -5.35 3.31
CA LEU A 19 -0.63 -4.58 2.12
C LEU A 19 -1.67 -3.48 1.93
N SER A 20 -1.17 -2.24 1.89
CA SER A 20 -1.91 -1.07 1.44
C SER A 20 -1.52 -0.74 0.00
N THR A 21 -2.49 -0.38 -0.83
CA THR A 21 -2.26 0.03 -2.22
C THR A 21 -3.08 1.24 -2.63
N VAL A 22 -2.53 2.04 -3.56
CA VAL A 22 -3.27 3.05 -4.35
C VAL A 22 -3.23 2.63 -5.81
N LEU A 23 -4.41 2.42 -6.39
CA LEU A 23 -4.60 2.02 -7.79
C LEU A 23 -5.13 3.21 -8.59
N ASN A 24 -4.54 3.44 -9.76
CA ASN A 24 -5.09 4.35 -10.76
C ASN A 24 -6.21 3.65 -11.54
N ASP A 25 -7.45 4.14 -11.45
CA ASP A 25 -8.60 3.46 -12.04
C ASP A 25 -8.56 3.38 -13.58
N PHE A 26 -7.91 4.35 -14.22
CA PHE A 26 -7.81 4.41 -15.68
C PHE A 26 -6.75 3.44 -16.21
N SER A 27 -5.52 3.53 -15.69
CA SER A 27 -4.41 2.71 -16.19
C SER A 27 -4.29 1.35 -15.53
N ARG A 28 -5.02 1.12 -14.43
CA ARG A 28 -4.96 -0.08 -13.58
C ARG A 28 -3.60 -0.33 -12.92
N TYR A 29 -2.70 0.64 -12.96
CA TYR A 29 -1.41 0.54 -12.29
C TYR A 29 -1.54 0.84 -10.79
N ILE A 30 -0.81 0.06 -9.98
CA ILE A 30 -0.52 0.40 -8.59
C ILE A 30 0.53 1.51 -8.62
N ILE A 31 0.16 2.68 -8.14
CA ILE A 31 1.02 3.87 -8.15
C ILE A 31 1.66 4.15 -6.79
N GLY A 32 1.23 3.47 -5.73
CA GLY A 32 1.84 3.47 -4.41
C GLY A 32 1.44 2.23 -3.62
N TRP A 33 2.33 1.71 -2.79
CA TRP A 33 2.08 0.53 -1.96
C TRP A 33 2.92 0.56 -0.67
N LYS A 34 2.45 -0.11 0.37
CA LYS A 34 3.20 -0.34 1.61
C LYS A 34 2.87 -1.72 2.19
N LEU A 35 3.91 -2.47 2.54
CA LEU A 35 3.81 -3.75 3.22
C LEU A 35 4.23 -3.60 4.69
N GLY A 36 3.43 -4.11 5.61
CA GLY A 36 3.68 -4.05 7.05
C GLY A 36 3.28 -5.35 7.76
N THR A 37 3.72 -5.49 9.01
CA THR A 37 3.37 -6.60 9.91
C THR A 37 2.17 -6.29 10.80
N ASN A 38 1.62 -5.07 10.71
CA ASN A 38 0.41 -4.63 11.39
C ASN A 38 -0.37 -3.65 10.50
N VAL A 39 -1.60 -3.29 10.90
CA VAL A 39 -2.40 -2.25 10.25
C VAL A 39 -2.38 -1.00 11.11
N ARG A 40 -1.96 0.13 10.53
CA ARG A 40 -2.07 1.45 11.15
C ARG A 40 -2.70 2.44 10.17
N ALA A 41 -3.41 3.43 10.71
CA ALA A 41 -3.94 4.53 9.88
C ALA A 41 -2.82 5.24 9.11
N GLU A 42 -1.63 5.34 9.71
CA GLU A 42 -0.43 5.89 9.09
C GLU A 42 0.01 5.14 7.82
N ASP A 43 -0.31 3.85 7.69
CA ASP A 43 0.05 3.08 6.50
C ASP A 43 -0.72 3.55 5.27
N VAL A 44 -1.97 4.00 5.45
CA VAL A 44 -2.78 4.62 4.39
C VAL A 44 -2.13 5.91 3.92
N THR A 45 -1.78 6.79 4.86
CA THR A 45 -1.19 8.09 4.56
C THR A 45 0.17 7.94 3.90
N ASP A 46 1.02 7.03 4.39
CA ASP A 46 2.31 6.74 3.78
C ASP A 46 2.17 6.19 2.35
N THR A 47 1.17 5.36 2.09
CA THR A 47 0.91 4.79 0.76
C THR A 47 0.42 5.86 -0.22
N LEU A 48 -0.42 6.80 0.25
CA LEU A 48 -0.84 7.98 -0.50
C LEU A 48 0.34 8.91 -0.80
N ASP A 49 1.22 9.16 0.17
CA ASP A 49 2.41 9.98 -0.03
C ASP A 49 3.39 9.34 -1.02
N ALA A 50 3.53 8.02 -1.00
CA ALA A 50 4.28 7.27 -2.01
C ALA A 50 3.66 7.45 -3.40
N ALA A 51 2.33 7.33 -3.52
CA ALA A 51 1.61 7.53 -4.79
C ALA A 51 1.73 8.96 -5.34
N MET A 52 1.83 9.96 -4.47
CA MET A 52 2.05 11.36 -4.84
C MET A 52 3.53 11.71 -5.09
N GLY A 53 4.45 10.75 -4.90
CA GLY A 53 5.90 10.99 -5.01
C GLY A 53 6.46 11.90 -3.91
N ARG A 54 5.73 12.09 -2.80
CA ARG A 54 6.12 12.96 -1.68
C ARG A 54 7.04 12.27 -0.67
N ARG A 55 7.07 10.94 -0.68
CA ARG A 55 7.91 10.13 0.21
C ARG A 55 8.46 8.91 -0.54
N LEU A 56 9.68 9.02 -1.04
CA LEU A 56 10.44 7.87 -1.52
C LEU A 56 11.20 7.26 -0.33
N LYS A 57 10.74 6.14 0.21
CA LYS A 57 11.60 5.28 1.03
C LYS A 57 12.31 4.32 0.06
N LEU A 58 13.56 4.62 -0.26
CA LEU A 58 14.52 3.60 -0.70
C LEU A 58 14.90 2.75 0.52
#